data_AF-A0A7S1S5X4-F1
#
_entry.id   AF-A0A7S1S5X4-F1
#
_cell.length_a   1.000
_cell.length_b   1.000
_cell.length_c   1.000
_cell.angle_alpha   90.00
_cell.angle_beta   90.00
_cell.angle_gamma   90.00
#
_symmetry.space_group_name_H-M   'P 1'
#
loop_
_entity.id
_entity.type
_entity.pdbx_description
1 polymer ?
#
loop_
_entity_poly.entity_id
_entity_poly.type
_entity_poly.pdbx_seq_one_letter_code
_entity_poly.pdbx_strand_id
1 'polypeptide(L)'
;KRKTPVLEPFAFDALLEDHCETPGAAFRHIGPLLRCVATHIHPGEHYKTASPKLRVYDPYYCLGGSKRKLGKLGFTRVYNENEDFFAVANGSKEVEFDVLVTNPPFSSER
;
A
#
# COMPACT_ATOMS: atom_id res chain seq x y z
N LYS A 1 24.41 12.91 -7.60
CA LYS A 1 23.35 13.04 -8.62
C LYS A 1 22.23 12.04 -8.29
N ARG A 2 21.04 12.49 -7.87
CA ARG A 2 19.88 11.58 -7.75
C ARG A 2 19.54 11.12 -9.16
N LYS A 3 19.63 9.81 -9.44
CA LYS A 3 19.12 9.24 -10.69
C LYS A 3 17.60 9.45 -10.67
N THR A 4 17.08 10.14 -11.68
CA THR A 4 15.63 10.12 -11.95
C THR A 4 15.26 8.67 -12.19
N PRO A 5 14.37 8.07 -11.40
CA PRO A 5 13.95 6.71 -11.66
C PRO A 5 13.29 6.68 -13.04
N VAL A 6 13.78 5.80 -13.90
CA VAL A 6 13.07 5.46 -15.13
C VAL A 6 11.77 4.81 -14.68
N LEU A 7 10.64 5.41 -15.00
CA LEU A 7 9.34 4.78 -14.80
C LEU A 7 9.32 3.59 -15.77
N GLU A 8 9.29 2.36 -15.25
CA GLU A 8 8.83 1.24 -16.06
C GLU A 8 7.41 1.58 -16.56
N PRO A 9 7.02 1.11 -17.75
CA PRO A 9 5.64 1.30 -18.19
C PRO A 9 4.68 0.75 -17.14
N PHE A 10 3.68 1.56 -16.79
CA PHE A 10 2.62 1.13 -15.89
C PHE A 10 1.83 -0.01 -16.53
N ALA A 11 1.41 -0.98 -15.71
CA ALA A 11 0.55 -2.08 -16.18
C ALA A 11 -0.91 -1.66 -16.42
N PHE A 12 -1.20 -0.36 -16.28
CA PHE A 12 -2.52 0.25 -16.34
C PHE A 12 -2.41 1.67 -16.91
N ASP A 13 -3.54 2.15 -17.46
CA ASP A 13 -3.66 3.53 -17.93
C ASP A 13 -4.06 4.45 -16.77
N ALA A 14 -3.27 5.49 -16.52
CA ALA A 14 -3.57 6.51 -15.54
C ALA A 14 -3.22 7.90 -16.07
N LEU A 15 -3.95 8.92 -15.60
CA LEU A 15 -3.60 10.31 -15.85
C LEU A 15 -2.35 10.66 -15.06
N LEU A 16 -1.43 11.42 -15.68
CA LEU A 16 -0.17 11.81 -15.04
C LEU A 16 -0.38 12.52 -13.69
N GLU A 17 -1.48 13.26 -13.58
CA GLU A 17 -1.87 14.02 -12.39
C GLU A 17 -2.22 13.13 -11.19
N ASP A 18 -2.65 11.89 -11.43
CA ASP A 18 -2.97 10.90 -10.40
C ASP A 18 -1.73 10.13 -9.91
N HIS A 19 -0.58 10.25 -10.57
CA HIS A 19 0.67 9.62 -10.14
C HIS A 19 1.32 10.37 -8.96
N CYS A 20 0.60 10.43 -7.84
CA CYS A 20 1.05 11.07 -6.62
C CYS A 20 1.24 10.05 -5.49
N GLU A 21 2.48 9.89 -5.06
CA GLU A 21 2.85 8.99 -3.96
C GLU A 21 2.33 9.48 -2.61
N THR A 22 1.60 8.63 -1.88
CA THR A 22 1.10 8.92 -0.53
C THR A 22 2.23 9.42 0.38
N PRO A 23 2.12 10.61 1.00
CA PRO A 23 3.21 11.16 1.79
C PRO A 23 3.45 10.30 3.04
N GLY A 24 4.72 10.19 3.46
CA GLY A 24 5.07 9.41 4.65
C GLY A 24 4.38 9.87 5.94
N ALA A 25 3.93 11.13 6.00
CA ALA A 25 3.15 11.67 7.11
C ALA A 25 1.77 11.00 7.23
N ALA A 26 1.09 10.72 6.11
CA ALA A 26 -0.21 10.05 6.12
C ALA A 26 -0.10 8.65 6.77
N PHE A 27 0.92 7.87 6.39
CA PHE A 27 1.17 6.56 7.02
C PHE A 27 1.50 6.65 8.51
N ARG A 28 2.16 7.73 8.97
CA ARG A 28 2.38 7.95 10.41
C ARG A 28 1.10 8.23 11.17
N HIS A 29 0.15 8.96 10.56
CA HIS A 29 -1.13 9.26 11.18
C HIS A 29 -1.99 8.00 11.37
N ILE A 30 -2.01 7.11 10.38
CA ILE A 30 -2.78 5.86 10.47
C ILE A 30 -2.02 4.71 11.15
N GLY A 31 -0.71 4.84 11.36
CA GLY A 31 0.14 3.82 11.97
C GLY A 31 -0.36 3.27 13.31
N PRO A 32 -0.84 4.10 14.26
CA PRO A 32 -1.45 3.62 15.51
C PRO A 32 -2.69 2.75 15.27
N LEU A 33 -3.58 3.11 14.33
CA LEU A 33 -4.75 2.32 13.98
C LEU A 33 -4.35 0.96 13.40
N LEU A 34 -3.39 0.94 12.48
CA LEU A 34 -2.88 -0.31 11.90
C LEU A 34 -2.26 -1.24 12.94
N ARG A 35 -1.60 -0.68 13.97
CA ARG A 35 -1.09 -1.47 15.10
C ARG A 35 -2.23 -2.08 15.93
N CYS A 36 -3.30 -1.34 16.17
CA CYS A 36 -4.48 -1.86 16.85
C CYS A 36 -5.08 -3.05 16.08
N VAL A 37 -5.24 -2.93 14.76
CA VAL A 37 -5.69 -4.02 13.89
C VAL A 37 -4.75 -5.22 13.99
N ALA A 38 -3.43 -5.01 13.89
CA ALA A 38 -2.44 -6.08 14.01
C ALA A 38 -2.54 -6.84 15.35
N THR A 39 -2.65 -6.11 16.47
CA THR A 39 -2.77 -6.74 17.80
C THR A 39 -4.12 -7.40 18.04
N HIS A 40 -5.18 -6.95 17.34
CA HIS A 40 -6.50 -7.59 17.42
C HIS A 40 -6.50 -8.95 16.71
N ILE A 41 -5.87 -9.03 15.53
CA ILE A 41 -5.75 -10.26 14.73
C ILE A 41 -4.72 -11.22 15.35
N HIS A 42 -3.72 -10.70 16.06
CA HIS A 42 -2.69 -11.48 16.76
C HIS A 42 -2.78 -11.27 18.29
N PRO A 43 -3.82 -11.82 18.96
CA PRO A 43 -4.04 -11.60 20.39
C PRO A 43 -2.88 -12.09 21.24
N GLY A 44 -2.54 -11.33 22.27
CA GLY A 44 -1.41 -11.62 23.17
C GLY A 44 -0.04 -11.18 22.64
N GLU A 45 0.06 -10.73 21.38
CA GLU A 45 1.30 -10.19 20.84
C GLU A 45 1.43 -8.68 21.06
N HIS A 46 2.64 -8.24 21.39
CA HIS A 46 2.96 -6.81 21.43
C HIS A 46 2.98 -6.23 20.00
N TYR A 47 2.59 -4.96 19.83
CA TYR A 47 2.46 -4.35 18.50
C TYR A 47 3.71 -4.45 17.62
N LYS A 48 4.91 -4.43 18.21
CA LYS A 48 6.18 -4.57 17.46
C LYS A 48 6.34 -5.95 16.80
N THR A 49 5.74 -6.99 17.38
CA THR A 49 5.77 -8.37 16.86
C THR A 49 4.58 -8.64 15.94
N ALA A 50 3.42 -8.04 16.24
CA ALA A 50 2.21 -8.18 15.43
C ALA A 50 2.26 -7.38 14.12
N SER A 51 2.82 -6.15 14.12
CA SER A 51 2.82 -5.27 12.93
C SER A 51 3.53 -5.87 11.70
N PRO A 52 4.66 -6.59 11.82
CA PRO A 52 5.29 -7.27 10.68
C PRO A 52 4.44 -8.39 10.07
N LYS A 53 3.47 -8.93 10.82
CA LYS A 53 2.60 -10.04 10.41
C LYS A 53 1.34 -9.58 9.67
N LEU A 54 0.88 -8.35 9.95
CA LEU A 54 -0.28 -7.74 9.31
C LEU A 54 -0.05 -7.59 7.80
N ARG A 55 -0.92 -8.20 6.98
CA ARG A 55 -0.93 -8.10 5.52
C ARG A 55 -1.70 -6.84 5.10
N VAL A 56 -0.96 -5.83 4.65
CA VAL A 56 -1.52 -4.56 4.17
C VAL A 56 -1.56 -4.58 2.64
N TYR A 57 -2.71 -4.26 2.07
CA TYR A 57 -2.87 -4.10 0.62
C TYR A 57 -3.10 -2.65 0.24
N ASP A 58 -2.25 -2.12 -0.65
CA ASP A 58 -2.45 -0.86 -1.34
C ASP A 58 -2.54 -1.13 -2.86
N PRO A 59 -3.77 -1.17 -3.42
CA PRO A 59 -3.99 -1.51 -4.82
C PRO A 59 -3.51 -0.44 -5.81
N TYR A 60 -3.33 0.81 -5.37
CA TYR A 60 -3.02 1.90 -6.29
C TYR A 60 -1.51 2.11 -6.35
N TYR A 61 -0.90 1.53 -7.38
CA TYR A 61 0.53 1.62 -7.60
C TYR A 61 0.95 2.97 -8.18
N CYS A 62 2.07 3.50 -7.69
CA CYS A 62 2.76 4.63 -8.29
C CYS A 62 4.24 4.30 -8.45
N LEU A 63 5.04 4.33 -7.39
CA LEU A 63 6.47 4.01 -7.46
C LEU A 63 6.90 3.06 -6.32
N GLY A 64 5.96 2.21 -5.88
CA GLY A 64 6.16 1.29 -4.76
C GLY A 64 6.47 2.00 -3.43
N GLY A 65 6.14 3.29 -3.30
CA GLY A 65 6.51 4.07 -2.13
C GLY A 65 5.68 3.72 -0.90
N SER A 66 4.44 3.25 -1.06
CA SER A 66 3.62 2.73 0.04
C SER A 66 4.33 1.59 0.77
N LYS A 67 4.79 0.56 0.03
CA LYS A 67 5.59 -0.57 0.56
C LYS A 67 6.82 -0.11 1.34
N ARG A 68 7.60 0.81 0.77
CA ARG A 68 8.80 1.37 1.41
C ARG A 68 8.49 2.17 2.68
N LYS A 69 7.45 3.00 2.67
CA LYS A 69 7.11 3.91 3.78
C LYS A 69 6.49 3.14 4.95
N LEU A 70 5.57 2.22 4.68
CA LEU A 70 4.98 1.33 5.69
C LEU A 70 6.03 0.38 6.28
N GLY A 71 6.96 -0.12 5.45
CA GLY A 71 8.11 -0.91 5.92
C GLY A 71 8.93 -0.18 6.98
N LYS A 72 9.20 1.12 6.80
CA LYS A 72 9.91 1.94 7.81
C LYS A 72 9.16 2.10 9.13
N LEU A 73 7.84 1.86 9.16
CA LEU A 73 7.01 1.93 10.36
C LEU A 73 6.83 0.57 11.05
N GLY A 74 7.40 -0.51 10.49
CA GLY A 74 7.34 -1.87 11.03
C GLY A 74 6.32 -2.80 10.35
N PHE A 75 5.68 -2.38 9.26
CA PHE A 75 4.76 -3.22 8.49
C PHE A 75 5.50 -3.80 7.28
N THR A 76 5.91 -5.06 7.38
CA THR A 76 6.78 -5.69 6.36
C THR A 76 6.03 -6.50 5.31
N ARG A 77 4.76 -6.85 5.56
CA ARG A 77 3.89 -7.57 4.63
C ARG A 77 2.97 -6.58 3.91
N VAL A 78 3.55 -5.79 3.02
CA VAL A 78 2.81 -4.79 2.23
C VAL A 78 2.81 -5.19 0.77
N TYR A 79 1.61 -5.33 0.21
CA TYR A 79 1.37 -5.58 -1.20
C TYR A 79 1.05 -4.26 -1.90
N ASN A 80 1.92 -3.85 -2.84
CA ASN A 80 1.76 -2.66 -3.68
C ASN A 80 2.63 -2.87 -4.92
N GLU A 81 2.03 -3.47 -5.94
CA GLU A 81 2.70 -3.96 -7.15
C GLU A 81 2.14 -3.24 -8.38
N ASN A 82 2.95 -3.12 -9.44
CA ASN A 82 2.57 -2.47 -10.69
C ASN A 82 1.54 -3.33 -11.45
N GLU A 83 0.29 -3.27 -11.01
CA GLU A 83 -0.84 -4.07 -11.50
C GLU A 83 -2.07 -3.18 -11.69
N ASP A 84 -2.94 -3.54 -12.64
CA ASP A 84 -4.25 -2.92 -12.78
C ASP A 84 -5.20 -3.41 -11.66
N PHE A 85 -5.53 -2.52 -10.73
CA PHE A 85 -6.45 -2.81 -9.63
C PHE A 85 -7.81 -3.34 -10.11
N PHE A 86 -8.39 -2.75 -11.17
CA PHE A 86 -9.72 -3.15 -11.63
C PHE A 86 -9.69 -4.54 -12.26
N ALA A 87 -8.62 -4.87 -12.99
CA ALA A 87 -8.42 -6.23 -13.48
C ALA A 87 -8.29 -7.23 -12.32
N VAL A 88 -7.54 -6.89 -11.26
CA VAL A 88 -7.39 -7.74 -10.06
C VAL A 88 -8.74 -7.92 -9.35
N ALA A 89 -9.49 -6.83 -9.14
CA ALA A 89 -10.80 -6.86 -8.50
C ALA A 89 -11.85 -7.68 -9.28
N ASN A 90 -11.73 -7.73 -10.62
CA ASN A 90 -12.57 -8.56 -11.48
C ASN A 90 -12.14 -10.03 -11.55
N GLY A 91 -11.23 -10.47 -10.68
CA GLY A 91 -10.86 -11.87 -10.51
C GLY A 91 -9.73 -12.36 -11.42
N SER A 92 -8.97 -11.46 -12.05
CA SER A 92 -7.74 -11.88 -12.74
C SER A 92 -6.67 -12.42 -11.77
N LYS A 93 -6.78 -12.05 -10.48
CA LYS A 93 -5.86 -12.44 -9.42
C LYS A 93 -6.53 -12.33 -8.05
N GLU A 94 -6.19 -13.25 -7.15
CA GLU A 94 -6.57 -13.16 -5.74
C GLU A 94 -5.41 -12.59 -4.92
N VAL A 95 -5.69 -11.57 -4.10
CA VAL A 95 -4.72 -10.95 -3.18
C VAL A 95 -5.24 -11.18 -1.77
N GLU A 96 -4.52 -11.97 -0.98
CA GLU A 96 -4.82 -12.14 0.44
C GLU A 96 -4.30 -10.94 1.25
N PHE A 97 -5.18 -10.30 2.00
CA PHE A 97 -4.84 -9.20 2.90
C PHE A 97 -5.71 -9.18 4.15
N ASP A 98 -5.23 -8.54 5.20
CA ASP A 98 -5.97 -8.32 6.45
C ASP A 98 -6.61 -6.92 6.46
N VAL A 99 -5.95 -5.94 5.84
CA VAL A 99 -6.41 -4.55 5.73
C VAL A 99 -6.05 -3.96 4.38
N LEU A 100 -7.01 -3.24 3.78
CA LEU A 100 -6.79 -2.41 2.59
C LEU A 100 -6.51 -0.97 3.04
N VAL A 101 -5.37 -0.42 2.63
CA VAL A 101 -4.96 0.96 2.89
C VAL A 101 -4.63 1.61 1.57
N THR A 102 -5.39 2.63 1.19
CA THR A 102 -5.24 3.28 -0.11
C THR A 102 -5.32 4.81 0.01
N ASN A 103 -4.71 5.47 -0.96
CA ASN A 103 -4.98 6.85 -1.34
C ASN A 103 -5.34 6.83 -2.84
N PRO A 104 -6.62 6.58 -3.19
CA PRO A 104 -7.03 6.37 -4.57
C PRO A 104 -6.82 7.62 -5.42
N PRO A 105 -6.78 7.48 -6.77
CA PRO A 105 -6.76 8.62 -7.67
C PRO A 105 -7.96 9.54 -7.41
N PHE A 106 -7.76 10.85 -7.58
CA PHE A 106 -8.80 11.84 -7.34
C PHE A 106 -9.52 12.24 -8.63
N SER A 107 -8.89 12.03 -9.79
CA SER A 107 -9.35 12.61 -11.05
C SER A 107 -10.34 11.73 -11.83
N SER A 108 -10.55 10.48 -11.42
CA SER A 108 -11.50 9.59 -12.07
C SER A 108 -12.22 8.66 -11.09
N GLU A 109 -13.55 8.82 -11.00
CA GLU A 109 -14.44 7.70 -10.66
C GLU A 109 -14.63 6.91 -11.98
N ARG A 110 -13.98 5.77 -12.11
CA ARG A 110 -14.33 4.79 -13.16
C ARG A 110 -15.02 3.60 -12.52
#